data_AF-A0A662IT79-F1
#
_entry.id   AF-A0A662IT79-F1
#
_cell.length_a   1.000
_cell.length_b   1.000
_cell.length_c   1.000
_cell.angle_alpha   90.00
_cell.angle_beta   90.00
_cell.angle_gamma   90.00
#
_symmetry.space_group_name_H-M   'P 1'
#
loop_
_entity.id
_entity.type
_entity.pdbx_description
1 polymer ?
#
loop_
_entity_poly.entity_id
_entity_poly.type
_entity_poly.pdbx_seq_one_letter_code
_entity_poly.pdbx_strand_id
1 'polypeptide(L)'
;ILSLIFGGIGAISRRGFGSLSFAQVRINKELWEYEDLIKDIMKTNDPSKLRELFCRLIKMSLTDARELLGVKSTTGPGEVPDHPLLSEPGDPPEDVRPFNLNIFTLSIPNVTNKERSAFQLLGFRDYETMKLLTLIGYSTMKLFWKLADGEEFDAHGFHWETWVMGLPRGQKIDKQRLRIRCFNIDLHEDGTYIGKVPWDVLKTGYSSDNKDRRASAISIKPIKRLGERSWIIALHGFLSRDWNDTLYHYGVTPPPKRGRDHYRVEKRRLVPPQDIDRAFVKAWVRLKKIYGVR
;
A
#
# COMPACT_ATOMS: atom_id res chain seq x y z
N ILE A 1 3.90 -0.40 21.25
CA ILE A 1 3.29 -1.72 20.92
C ILE A 1 2.65 -1.71 19.53
N LEU A 2 1.65 -0.85 19.26
CA LEU A 2 0.97 -0.78 17.96
C LEU A 2 1.92 -0.54 16.77
N SER A 3 2.98 0.25 16.95
CA SER A 3 4.03 0.44 15.95
C SER A 3 4.82 -0.84 15.64
N LEU A 4 4.92 -1.78 16.57
CA LEU A 4 5.58 -3.08 16.34
C LEU A 4 4.64 -4.03 15.57
N ILE A 5 3.33 -3.97 15.86
CA ILE A 5 2.30 -4.80 15.21
C ILE A 5 2.09 -4.36 13.75
N PHE A 6 1.81 -3.07 13.53
CA PHE A 6 1.44 -2.53 12.22
C PHE A 6 2.64 -1.94 11.46
N GLY A 7 3.77 -1.77 12.12
CA GLY A 7 5.00 -1.30 11.50
C GLY A 7 5.87 -2.43 10.96
N GLY A 8 7.10 -2.08 10.62
CA GLY A 8 8.11 -3.01 10.18
C GLY A 8 9.44 -2.29 10.00
N ILE A 9 10.53 -3.04 10.02
CA ILE A 9 11.89 -2.50 9.94
C ILE A 9 12.44 -2.67 8.53
N GLY A 10 13.07 -1.61 8.00
CA GLY A 10 13.72 -1.63 6.69
C GLY A 10 12.85 -1.09 5.55
N ALA A 11 13.16 -1.53 4.33
CA ALA A 11 12.53 -1.00 3.12
C ALA A 11 11.22 -1.73 2.77
N ILE A 12 10.29 -1.03 2.11
CA ILE A 12 9.07 -1.61 1.53
C ILE A 12 8.15 -2.23 2.63
N SER A 13 8.24 -1.72 3.86
CA SER A 13 7.54 -2.29 5.01
C SER A 13 6.02 -2.23 4.89
N ARG A 14 5.45 -1.27 4.16
CA ARG A 14 4.00 -1.19 3.86
C ARG A 14 3.50 -2.29 2.91
N ARG A 15 4.38 -3.19 2.45
CA ARG A 15 4.08 -4.35 1.58
C ARG A 15 4.55 -5.66 2.20
N GLY A 16 4.51 -5.76 3.52
CA GLY A 16 4.80 -6.98 4.27
C GLY A 16 6.28 -7.28 4.54
N PHE A 17 7.22 -6.61 3.88
CA PHE A 17 8.65 -6.76 4.21
C PHE A 17 8.96 -6.22 5.62
N GLY A 18 9.86 -6.89 6.32
CA GLY A 18 10.30 -6.47 7.66
C GLY A 18 9.18 -6.43 8.70
N SER A 19 8.06 -7.10 8.46
CA SER A 19 7.01 -7.30 9.46
C SER A 19 7.60 -7.97 10.70
N LEU A 20 7.16 -7.52 11.87
CA LEU A 20 7.61 -8.03 13.15
C LEU A 20 6.54 -8.95 13.74
N SER A 21 7.00 -9.99 14.44
CA SER A 21 6.16 -10.86 15.24
C SER A 21 6.71 -10.90 16.65
N PHE A 22 5.83 -10.89 17.65
CA PHE A 22 6.24 -11.10 19.03
C PHE A 22 6.58 -12.58 19.26
N ALA A 23 7.77 -12.85 19.77
CA ALA A 23 8.14 -14.17 20.28
C ALA A 23 7.82 -14.29 21.77
N GLN A 24 8.07 -13.22 22.52
CA GLN A 24 7.79 -13.11 23.95
C GLN A 24 7.49 -11.65 24.29
N VAL A 25 6.63 -11.44 25.28
CA VAL A 25 6.29 -10.13 25.83
C VAL A 25 6.38 -10.20 27.34
N ARG A 26 7.03 -9.20 27.94
CA ARG A 26 7.13 -8.98 29.39
C ARG A 26 6.98 -7.48 29.61
N ILE A 27 5.97 -7.08 30.34
CA ILE A 27 5.68 -5.67 30.63
C ILE A 27 5.76 -5.47 32.15
N ASN A 28 6.04 -4.23 32.58
CA ASN A 28 5.96 -3.88 33.99
C ASN A 28 4.55 -4.19 34.55
N LYS A 29 4.47 -4.59 35.83
CA LYS A 29 3.22 -4.98 36.51
C LYS A 29 2.13 -3.92 36.41
N GLU A 30 2.50 -2.65 36.34
CA GLU A 30 1.56 -1.52 36.21
C GLU A 30 0.80 -1.51 34.88
N LEU A 31 1.29 -2.20 33.86
CA LEU A 31 0.69 -2.28 32.52
C LEU A 31 0.36 -3.74 32.14
N TRP A 32 0.05 -4.58 33.13
CA TRP A 32 -0.24 -6.00 32.95
C TRP A 32 -1.40 -6.27 31.98
N GLU A 33 -2.39 -5.38 31.93
CA GLU A 33 -3.53 -5.50 31.01
C GLU A 33 -3.11 -5.48 29.53
N TYR A 34 -2.07 -4.70 29.19
CA TYR A 34 -1.49 -4.71 27.85
C TYR A 34 -0.80 -6.05 27.56
N GLU A 35 -0.12 -6.64 28.55
CA GLU A 35 0.57 -7.90 28.38
C GLU A 35 -0.41 -9.04 28.10
N ASP A 36 -1.50 -9.12 28.86
CA ASP A 36 -2.53 -10.13 28.64
C ASP A 36 -3.21 -9.97 27.28
N LEU A 37 -3.53 -8.73 26.89
CA LEU A 37 -4.10 -8.47 25.58
C LEU A 37 -3.16 -8.86 24.44
N ILE A 38 -1.85 -8.61 24.57
CA ILE A 38 -0.88 -9.01 23.55
C ILE A 38 -0.70 -10.53 23.53
N LYS A 39 -0.71 -11.20 24.69
CA LYS A 39 -0.69 -12.67 24.75
C LYS A 39 -1.89 -13.27 24.03
N ASP A 40 -3.07 -12.69 24.19
CA ASP A 40 -4.28 -13.13 23.48
C ASP A 40 -4.17 -12.91 21.97
N ILE A 41 -3.63 -11.77 21.54
CA ILE A 41 -3.30 -11.47 20.13
C ILE A 41 -2.32 -12.51 19.56
N MET A 42 -1.29 -12.89 20.32
CA MET A 42 -0.29 -13.88 19.90
C MET A 42 -0.89 -15.28 19.77
N LYS A 43 -1.83 -15.65 20.65
CA LYS A 43 -2.43 -16.99 20.68
C LYS A 43 -3.52 -17.19 19.63
N THR A 44 -4.34 -16.16 19.36
CA THR A 44 -5.48 -16.31 18.47
C THR A 44 -5.07 -16.64 17.03
N ASN A 45 -5.87 -17.48 16.37
CA ASN A 45 -5.79 -17.82 14.95
C ASN A 45 -7.07 -17.40 14.18
N ASP A 46 -8.03 -16.77 14.88
CA ASP A 46 -9.28 -16.31 14.30
C ASP A 46 -9.15 -14.83 13.88
N PRO A 47 -9.33 -14.49 12.59
CA PRO A 47 -9.23 -13.13 12.08
C PRO A 47 -10.19 -12.13 12.74
N SER A 48 -11.44 -12.55 12.98
CA SER A 48 -12.48 -11.70 13.58
C SER A 48 -12.14 -11.39 15.03
N LYS A 49 -11.74 -12.41 15.80
CA LYS A 49 -11.29 -12.23 17.18
C LYS A 49 -10.02 -11.40 17.25
N LEU A 50 -9.09 -11.60 16.33
CA LEU A 50 -7.87 -10.80 16.26
C LEU A 50 -8.18 -9.33 15.97
N ARG A 51 -9.15 -9.04 15.10
CA ARG A 51 -9.65 -7.67 14.87
C ARG A 51 -10.20 -7.06 16.15
N GLU A 52 -11.04 -7.78 16.89
CA GLU A 52 -11.58 -7.31 18.18
C GLU A 52 -10.47 -6.96 19.18
N LEU A 53 -9.46 -7.83 19.31
CA LEU A 53 -8.33 -7.61 20.22
C LEU A 53 -7.49 -6.40 19.79
N PHE A 54 -7.26 -6.19 18.48
CA PHE A 54 -6.61 -4.98 17.99
C PHE A 54 -7.44 -3.73 18.23
N CYS A 55 -8.76 -3.77 18.02
CA CYS A 55 -9.64 -2.64 18.34
C CYS A 55 -9.58 -2.29 19.82
N ARG A 56 -9.59 -3.29 20.71
CA ARG A 56 -9.43 -3.10 22.16
C ARG A 56 -8.08 -2.47 22.49
N LEU A 57 -6.99 -2.97 21.90
CA LEU A 57 -5.64 -2.44 22.14
C LEU A 57 -5.50 -0.98 21.69
N ILE A 58 -6.07 -0.66 20.52
CA ILE A 58 -6.10 0.71 19.99
C ILE A 58 -6.90 1.61 20.91
N LYS A 59 -8.09 1.18 21.35
CA LYS A 59 -8.94 1.95 22.24
C LYS A 59 -8.26 2.23 23.59
N MET A 60 -7.68 1.21 24.22
CA MET A 60 -6.89 1.36 25.44
C MET A 60 -5.74 2.35 25.25
N SER A 61 -4.95 2.18 24.17
CA SER A 61 -3.82 3.08 23.87
C SER A 61 -4.27 4.54 23.68
N LEU A 62 -5.43 4.76 23.04
CA LEU A 62 -5.97 6.10 22.82
C LEU A 62 -6.53 6.72 24.11
N THR A 63 -7.17 5.92 24.98
CA THR A 63 -7.65 6.38 26.29
C THR A 63 -6.48 6.83 27.16
N ASP A 64 -5.47 5.97 27.34
CA ASP A 64 -4.32 6.28 28.18
C ASP A 64 -3.54 7.48 27.65
N ALA A 65 -3.38 7.59 26.32
CA ALA A 65 -2.73 8.75 25.71
C ALA A 65 -3.50 10.06 25.97
N ARG A 66 -4.84 10.03 25.95
CA ARG A 66 -5.67 11.21 26.25
C ARG A 66 -5.59 11.59 27.71
N GLU A 67 -5.63 10.62 28.61
CA GLU A 67 -5.47 10.84 30.05
C GLU A 67 -4.09 11.43 30.36
N LEU A 68 -3.03 10.86 29.80
CA LEU A 68 -1.66 11.32 29.96
C LEU A 68 -1.45 12.75 29.45
N LEU A 69 -2.05 13.10 28.32
CA LEU A 69 -1.90 14.41 27.69
C LEU A 69 -2.95 15.45 28.13
N GLY A 70 -3.93 15.05 28.95
CA GLY A 70 -5.00 15.94 29.42
C GLY A 70 -5.92 16.47 28.31
N VAL A 71 -6.03 15.78 27.17
CA VAL A 71 -6.80 16.23 25.99
C VAL A 71 -8.16 15.54 25.92
N LYS A 72 -9.21 16.33 25.66
CA LYS A 72 -10.55 15.82 25.33
C LYS A 72 -10.60 15.41 23.85
N SER A 73 -11.44 14.44 23.50
CA SER A 73 -11.60 13.97 22.12
C SER A 73 -12.05 15.12 21.19
N THR A 74 -11.30 15.41 20.12
CA THR A 74 -11.48 16.63 19.30
C THR A 74 -11.85 16.42 17.83
N THR A 75 -11.94 15.20 17.31
CA THR A 75 -12.36 15.02 15.90
C THR A 75 -13.88 14.92 15.79
N GLY A 76 -14.50 15.89 15.12
CA GLY A 76 -15.90 15.81 14.69
C GLY A 76 -16.10 14.64 13.72
N PRO A 77 -17.30 14.02 13.69
CA PRO A 77 -17.60 12.93 12.78
C PRO A 77 -17.51 13.39 11.32
N GLY A 78 -16.70 12.70 10.50
CA GLY A 78 -16.69 12.84 9.04
C GLY A 78 -15.61 13.73 8.44
N GLU A 79 -14.76 14.39 9.23
CA GLU A 79 -13.66 15.18 8.66
C GLU A 79 -12.38 14.36 8.46
N VAL A 80 -11.80 14.44 7.25
CA VAL A 80 -10.50 13.83 6.95
C VAL A 80 -9.40 14.68 7.62
N PRO A 81 -8.58 14.11 8.53
CA PRO A 81 -7.57 14.87 9.25
C PRO A 81 -6.43 15.31 8.34
N ASP A 82 -5.75 16.39 8.71
CA ASP A 82 -4.62 16.93 7.95
C ASP A 82 -3.39 16.00 7.95
N HIS A 83 -3.29 15.11 8.92
CA HIS A 83 -2.19 14.16 9.06
C HIS A 83 -2.70 12.76 9.42
N PRO A 84 -1.92 11.68 9.18
CA PRO A 84 -2.29 10.33 9.54
C PRO A 84 -2.56 10.21 11.04
N LEU A 85 -3.81 9.97 11.41
CA LEU A 85 -4.26 9.92 12.80
C LEU A 85 -4.71 8.51 13.15
N LEU A 86 -4.22 7.97 14.27
CA LEU A 86 -4.78 6.75 14.85
C LEU A 86 -6.15 7.07 15.45
N SER A 87 -7.17 6.31 15.05
CA SER A 87 -8.53 6.37 15.59
C SER A 87 -9.02 4.96 15.89
N GLU A 88 -10.22 4.85 16.46
CA GLU A 88 -10.95 3.58 16.39
C GLU A 88 -11.07 3.15 14.92
N PRO A 89 -10.86 1.86 14.59
CA PRO A 89 -10.74 1.43 13.20
C PRO A 89 -12.09 1.32 12.49
N GLY A 90 -12.18 1.91 11.30
CA GLY A 90 -13.25 1.65 10.34
C GLY A 90 -12.97 0.43 9.45
N ASP A 91 -13.93 0.08 8.60
CA ASP A 91 -13.76 -0.84 7.47
C ASP A 91 -14.56 -0.32 6.26
N PRO A 92 -13.88 0.33 5.29
CA PRO A 92 -14.51 0.83 4.08
C PRO A 92 -15.11 -0.30 3.20
N PRO A 93 -16.18 0.00 2.45
CA PRO A 93 -16.78 1.33 2.26
C PRO A 93 -17.84 1.73 3.31
N GLU A 94 -18.31 0.81 4.15
CA GLU A 94 -19.44 1.05 5.05
C GLU A 94 -19.09 1.94 6.25
N ASP A 95 -17.87 1.82 6.78
CA ASP A 95 -17.38 2.62 7.91
C ASP A 95 -16.01 3.20 7.58
N VAL A 96 -15.98 4.40 7.00
CA VAL A 96 -14.73 5.10 6.66
C VAL A 96 -14.30 5.98 7.82
N ARG A 97 -13.13 5.69 8.38
CA ARG A 97 -12.54 6.45 9.51
C ARG A 97 -11.14 6.96 9.20
N PRO A 98 -10.57 7.86 10.03
CA PRO A 98 -9.17 8.27 9.90
C PRO A 98 -8.20 7.08 9.88
N PHE A 99 -8.42 6.07 10.73
CA PHE A 99 -7.72 4.79 10.68
C PHE A 99 -8.70 3.66 10.31
N ASN A 100 -8.30 2.81 9.37
CA ASN A 100 -9.12 1.68 8.90
C ASN A 100 -8.34 0.37 9.07
N LEU A 101 -9.04 -0.70 9.42
CA LEU A 101 -8.46 -2.01 9.68
C LEU A 101 -9.42 -3.14 9.27
N ASN A 102 -8.94 -3.99 8.36
CA ASN A 102 -9.55 -5.26 8.04
C ASN A 102 -8.52 -6.38 8.27
N ILE A 103 -8.95 -7.47 8.92
CA ILE A 103 -8.12 -8.65 9.19
C ILE A 103 -8.79 -9.85 8.51
N PHE A 104 -8.01 -10.61 7.74
CA PHE A 104 -8.53 -11.77 7.01
C PHE A 104 -7.48 -12.86 6.87
N THR A 105 -7.95 -14.07 6.57
CA THR A 105 -7.08 -15.18 6.19
C THR A 105 -6.86 -15.17 4.69
N LEU A 106 -5.60 -15.27 4.27
CA LEU A 106 -5.19 -15.41 2.88
C LEU A 106 -4.51 -16.76 2.67
N SER A 107 -5.07 -17.54 1.76
CA SER A 107 -4.45 -18.76 1.25
C SER A 107 -3.68 -18.46 -0.03
N ILE A 108 -2.39 -18.81 -0.05
CA ILE A 108 -1.55 -18.64 -1.24
C ILE A 108 -1.59 -19.88 -2.14
N PRO A 109 -1.51 -19.73 -3.47
CA PRO A 109 -1.37 -20.84 -4.39
C PRO A 109 0.01 -21.50 -4.25
N ASN A 110 0.12 -22.72 -4.77
CA ASN A 110 1.37 -23.48 -4.74
C ASN A 110 2.51 -22.74 -5.43
N VAL A 111 3.70 -22.86 -4.86
CA VAL A 111 4.93 -22.37 -5.50
C VAL A 111 5.29 -23.30 -6.65
N THR A 112 5.32 -22.76 -7.87
CA THR A 112 5.69 -23.50 -9.08
C THR A 112 7.19 -23.82 -9.11
N ASN A 113 7.61 -24.82 -9.89
CA ASN A 113 9.04 -25.14 -10.06
C ASN A 113 9.85 -23.94 -10.57
N LYS A 114 9.28 -23.15 -11.50
CA LYS A 114 9.90 -21.92 -12.01
C LYS A 114 10.12 -20.88 -10.90
N GLU A 115 9.13 -20.70 -10.04
CA GLU A 115 9.24 -19.79 -8.89
C GLU A 115 10.27 -20.29 -7.88
N ARG A 116 10.30 -21.60 -7.58
CA ARG A 116 11.32 -22.20 -6.71
C ARG A 116 12.74 -21.94 -7.24
N SER A 117 12.99 -22.22 -8.53
CA SER A 117 14.28 -21.94 -9.15
C SER A 117 14.66 -20.46 -9.07
N ALA A 118 13.71 -19.56 -9.33
CA ALA A 118 13.95 -18.12 -9.26
C ALA A 118 14.26 -17.65 -7.83
N PHE A 119 13.48 -18.09 -6.84
CA PHE A 119 13.70 -17.74 -5.44
C PHE A 119 15.01 -18.32 -4.91
N GLN A 120 15.35 -19.55 -5.29
CA GLN A 120 16.61 -20.19 -4.94
C GLN A 120 17.81 -19.44 -5.53
N LEU A 121 17.73 -19.00 -6.79
CA LEU A 121 18.77 -18.18 -7.42
C LEU A 121 19.00 -16.85 -6.67
N LEU A 122 17.93 -16.28 -6.12
CA LEU A 122 17.99 -15.07 -5.29
C LEU A 122 18.39 -15.34 -3.82
N GLY A 123 18.68 -16.59 -3.46
CA GLY A 123 19.12 -16.99 -2.13
C GLY A 123 18.02 -17.16 -1.09
N PHE A 124 16.75 -17.16 -1.48
CA PHE A 124 15.63 -17.36 -0.56
C PHE A 124 15.43 -18.85 -0.25
N ARG A 125 15.04 -19.15 0.99
CA ARG A 125 14.75 -20.52 1.47
C ARG A 125 13.28 -20.77 1.80
N ASP A 126 12.55 -19.72 2.18
CA ASP A 126 11.11 -19.79 2.48
C ASP A 126 10.32 -19.32 1.26
N TYR A 127 10.01 -20.26 0.37
CA TYR A 127 9.42 -19.95 -0.93
C TYR A 127 7.97 -19.50 -0.85
N GLU A 128 7.23 -20.01 0.12
CA GLU A 128 5.85 -19.66 0.39
C GLU A 128 5.73 -18.23 0.91
N THR A 129 6.64 -17.80 1.80
CA THR A 129 6.72 -16.40 2.20
C THR A 129 7.06 -15.50 1.01
N MET A 130 7.99 -15.91 0.13
CA MET A 130 8.30 -15.14 -1.08
C MET A 130 7.12 -15.08 -2.06
N LYS A 131 6.35 -16.16 -2.18
CA LYS A 131 5.11 -16.19 -2.96
C LYS A 131 4.07 -15.22 -2.39
N LEU A 132 3.87 -15.21 -1.08
CA LEU A 132 3.00 -14.23 -0.41
C LEU A 132 3.43 -12.79 -0.70
N LEU A 133 4.72 -12.47 -0.52
CA LEU A 133 5.25 -11.13 -0.76
C LEU A 133 5.12 -10.72 -2.22
N THR A 134 5.26 -11.67 -3.14
CA THR A 134 5.03 -11.45 -4.59
C THR A 134 3.56 -11.08 -4.86
N LEU A 135 2.62 -11.80 -4.26
CA LEU A 135 1.18 -11.50 -4.38
C LEU A 135 0.84 -10.13 -3.80
N ILE A 136 1.41 -9.78 -2.64
CA ILE A 136 1.25 -8.45 -2.05
C ILE A 136 1.82 -7.37 -2.97
N GLY A 137 3.00 -7.60 -3.56
CA GLY A 137 3.59 -6.68 -4.52
C GLY A 137 2.67 -6.45 -5.72
N TYR A 138 2.22 -7.53 -6.34
CA TYR A 138 1.30 -7.51 -7.47
C TYR A 138 -0.02 -6.82 -7.16
N SER A 139 -0.60 -7.05 -5.98
CA SER A 139 -1.87 -6.41 -5.58
C SER A 139 -1.79 -4.88 -5.52
N THR A 140 -0.59 -4.30 -5.53
CA THR A 140 -0.38 -2.85 -5.47
C THR A 140 0.04 -2.23 -6.80
N MET A 141 0.19 -3.06 -7.83
CA MET A 141 0.54 -2.62 -9.16
C MET A 141 -0.72 -2.30 -9.98
N LYS A 142 -0.67 -1.17 -10.69
CA LYS A 142 -1.74 -0.73 -11.59
C LYS A 142 -2.17 -1.80 -12.61
N LEU A 143 -1.22 -2.56 -13.14
CA LEU A 143 -1.51 -3.65 -14.07
C LEU A 143 -2.49 -4.68 -13.48
N PHE A 144 -2.27 -5.12 -12.25
CA PHE A 144 -3.15 -6.11 -11.61
C PHE A 144 -4.51 -5.52 -11.26
N TRP A 145 -4.59 -4.21 -11.01
CA TRP A 145 -5.87 -3.55 -10.81
C TRP A 145 -6.73 -3.55 -12.07
N LYS A 146 -6.12 -3.35 -13.24
CA LYS A 146 -6.81 -3.49 -14.54
C LYS A 146 -7.32 -4.91 -14.74
N LEU A 147 -6.42 -5.89 -14.59
CA LEU A 147 -6.76 -7.30 -14.78
C LEU A 147 -7.87 -7.76 -13.83
N ALA A 148 -7.86 -7.30 -12.56
CA ALA A 148 -8.91 -7.60 -11.59
C ALA A 148 -10.28 -6.99 -11.94
N ASP A 149 -10.30 -5.95 -12.79
CA ASP A 149 -11.51 -5.33 -13.32
C ASP A 149 -11.89 -5.88 -14.71
N GLY A 150 -11.17 -6.89 -15.22
CA GLY A 150 -11.45 -7.53 -16.51
C GLY A 150 -10.87 -6.82 -17.72
N GLU A 151 -10.02 -5.80 -17.50
CA GLU A 151 -9.45 -4.96 -18.55
C GLU A 151 -8.15 -5.54 -19.10
N GLU A 152 -7.85 -5.26 -20.37
CA GLU A 152 -6.62 -5.67 -21.01
C GLU A 152 -5.39 -4.96 -20.44
N PHE A 153 -4.20 -5.57 -20.59
CA PHE A 153 -2.97 -5.04 -20.00
C PHE A 153 -2.57 -3.66 -20.59
N ASP A 154 -2.92 -3.42 -21.85
CA ASP A 154 -2.65 -2.22 -22.63
C ASP A 154 -3.75 -1.14 -22.50
N ALA A 155 -4.87 -1.45 -21.84
CA ALA A 155 -5.93 -0.49 -21.55
C ALA A 155 -5.39 0.76 -20.84
N HIS A 156 -5.96 1.94 -21.11
CA HIS A 156 -5.49 3.20 -20.52
C HIS A 156 -5.60 3.19 -18.99
N GLY A 157 -4.47 3.17 -18.28
CA GLY A 157 -4.44 3.03 -16.82
C GLY A 157 -4.87 4.25 -16.00
N PHE A 158 -5.57 5.21 -16.61
CA PHE A 158 -5.87 6.50 -16.02
C PHE A 158 -6.81 6.38 -14.80
N HIS A 159 -7.88 5.60 -14.92
CA HIS A 159 -8.92 5.47 -13.89
C HIS A 159 -8.47 4.73 -12.61
N TRP A 160 -7.29 4.11 -12.62
CA TRP A 160 -6.73 3.42 -11.46
C TRP A 160 -5.78 4.34 -10.70
N GLU A 161 -6.34 4.99 -9.67
CA GLU A 161 -5.71 5.95 -8.75
C GLU A 161 -4.68 5.31 -7.80
N THR A 162 -3.73 4.56 -8.34
CA THR A 162 -2.67 3.85 -7.57
C THR A 162 -1.72 4.78 -6.81
N TRP A 163 -1.81 6.10 -6.97
CA TRP A 163 -1.04 7.06 -6.17
C TRP A 163 -1.33 6.93 -4.67
N VAL A 164 -2.53 6.47 -4.29
CA VAL A 164 -2.89 6.16 -2.89
C VAL A 164 -2.01 5.06 -2.30
N MET A 165 -1.44 4.21 -3.15
CA MET A 165 -0.46 3.18 -2.80
C MET A 165 0.97 3.73 -2.67
N GLY A 166 1.12 5.05 -2.59
CA GLY A 166 2.40 5.75 -2.48
C GLY A 166 2.88 6.24 -3.83
N LEU A 167 3.59 7.38 -3.81
CA LEU A 167 4.14 7.97 -5.03
C LEU A 167 5.36 7.16 -5.48
N PRO A 168 5.50 6.88 -6.79
CA PRO A 168 6.66 6.18 -7.30
C PRO A 168 7.93 6.99 -6.99
N ARG A 169 9.03 6.27 -6.74
CA ARG A 169 10.36 6.91 -6.71
C ARG A 169 10.58 7.53 -8.09
N GLY A 170 10.96 8.79 -8.15
CA GLY A 170 11.55 9.36 -9.37
C GLY A 170 12.74 8.50 -9.76
N GLN A 171 12.56 7.61 -10.73
CA GLN A 171 13.65 6.85 -11.30
C GLN A 171 14.12 7.61 -12.53
N LYS A 172 15.21 8.37 -12.39
CA LYS A 172 16.05 8.68 -13.55
C LYS A 172 16.76 7.38 -13.91
N ILE A 173 16.17 6.64 -14.83
CA ILE A 173 16.78 5.42 -15.35
C ILE A 173 17.82 5.86 -16.38
N ASP A 174 19.10 5.79 -16.01
CA ASP A 174 20.19 5.90 -16.98
C ASP A 174 20.19 4.65 -17.87
N LYS A 175 19.59 4.79 -19.04
CA LYS A 175 19.44 3.70 -20.01
C LYS A 175 20.79 3.24 -20.59
N GLN A 176 21.83 4.07 -20.59
CA GLN A 176 23.16 3.68 -21.10
C GLN A 176 23.79 2.60 -20.21
N ARG A 177 23.54 2.66 -18.90
CA ARG A 177 24.00 1.65 -17.94
C ARG A 177 23.27 0.31 -18.03
N LEU A 178 22.01 0.31 -18.43
CA LEU A 178 21.19 -0.91 -18.40
C LEU A 178 21.41 -1.83 -19.62
N ARG A 179 22.03 -1.37 -20.71
CA ARG A 179 22.26 -2.16 -21.95
C ARG A 179 21.01 -2.88 -22.49
N ILE A 180 19.81 -2.41 -22.15
CA ILE A 180 18.54 -2.99 -22.60
C ILE A 180 18.26 -2.48 -24.03
N ARG A 181 18.29 -3.39 -25.02
CA ARG A 181 18.10 -3.11 -26.46
C ARG A 181 16.65 -2.81 -26.87
N CYS A 182 15.80 -2.27 -25.99
CA CYS A 182 14.41 -2.03 -26.35
C CYS A 182 13.86 -0.64 -25.98
N PHE A 183 13.19 -0.09 -27.00
CA PHE A 183 12.31 1.10 -27.11
C PHE A 183 12.98 2.46 -27.35
N ASN A 184 12.90 2.92 -28.62
CA ASN A 184 12.99 4.33 -29.03
C ASN A 184 11.65 5.00 -28.70
N ILE A 185 11.71 6.17 -28.06
CA ILE A 185 10.63 6.77 -27.28
C ILE A 185 10.85 8.30 -27.34
N ASP A 186 10.18 9.03 -28.24
CA ASP A 186 10.06 10.51 -28.16
C ASP A 186 8.68 10.94 -27.62
N LEU A 187 8.70 11.81 -26.61
CA LEU A 187 7.57 12.26 -25.80
C LEU A 187 6.88 13.48 -26.44
N HIS A 188 5.55 13.46 -26.60
CA HIS A 188 4.75 14.66 -26.88
C HIS A 188 3.73 14.95 -25.77
N GLU A 189 3.83 16.12 -25.15
CA GLU A 189 2.92 16.60 -24.10
C GLU A 189 1.82 17.49 -24.69
N ASP A 190 0.54 17.17 -24.43
CA ASP A 190 -0.58 18.13 -24.48
C ASP A 190 -1.26 18.10 -23.09
N GLY A 191 -1.72 19.18 -22.45
CA GLY A 191 -2.22 20.46 -22.97
C GLY A 191 -1.88 21.66 -22.07
N THR A 192 -0.60 21.89 -21.83
CA THR A 192 -0.01 23.21 -21.51
C THR A 192 1.45 23.10 -21.89
N TYR A 193 1.87 23.79 -22.95
CA TYR A 193 3.20 23.68 -23.53
C TYR A 193 4.29 24.06 -22.52
N ILE A 194 5.17 23.12 -22.15
CA ILE A 194 6.41 23.39 -21.39
C ILE A 194 7.60 22.71 -22.09
N GLY A 195 7.90 23.14 -23.32
CA GLY A 195 9.18 22.89 -24.00
C GLY A 195 9.52 21.42 -24.34
N LYS A 196 10.68 21.23 -24.99
CA LYS A 196 11.21 19.91 -25.38
C LYS A 196 11.91 19.24 -24.19
N VAL A 197 11.54 18.01 -23.85
CA VAL A 197 12.21 17.22 -22.79
C VAL A 197 13.17 16.19 -23.44
N PRO A 198 14.41 16.05 -22.96
CA PRO A 198 15.40 15.12 -23.51
C PRO A 198 14.96 13.63 -23.57
N TRP A 199 15.43 12.93 -24.60
CA TRP A 199 15.15 11.54 -25.02
C TRP A 199 15.42 10.43 -23.97
N ASP A 200 16.10 10.77 -22.88
CA ASP A 200 16.55 9.85 -21.83
C ASP A 200 15.64 9.85 -20.60
N VAL A 201 14.59 10.68 -20.54
CA VAL A 201 13.73 10.83 -19.35
C VAL A 201 12.34 10.19 -19.54
N LEU A 202 12.14 8.97 -19.06
CA LEU A 202 10.81 8.33 -19.06
C LEU A 202 9.94 8.92 -17.94
N LYS A 203 8.96 9.79 -18.26
CA LYS A 203 7.94 10.26 -17.30
C LYS A 203 6.69 9.38 -17.39
N THR A 204 6.63 8.33 -16.58
CA THR A 204 5.40 7.53 -16.39
C THR A 204 5.06 7.42 -14.91
N GLY A 205 3.77 7.32 -14.59
CA GLY A 205 3.31 7.24 -13.20
C GLY A 205 2.96 8.60 -12.61
N TYR A 206 3.18 8.79 -11.30
CA TYR A 206 2.80 10.02 -10.59
C TYR A 206 4.03 10.84 -10.23
N SER A 207 3.98 12.14 -10.50
CA SER A 207 4.98 13.11 -10.03
C SER A 207 4.28 14.23 -9.27
N SER A 208 4.90 14.69 -8.19
CA SER A 208 4.60 15.97 -7.55
C SER A 208 5.63 17.02 -7.95
N ASP A 209 5.27 18.29 -7.84
CA ASP A 209 6.23 19.40 -7.93
C ASP A 209 7.17 19.44 -6.71
N ASN A 210 6.64 19.05 -5.55
CA ASN A 210 7.44 18.80 -4.35
C ASN A 210 8.17 17.45 -4.48
N LYS A 211 9.49 17.44 -4.25
CA LYS A 211 10.32 16.22 -4.31
C LYS A 211 10.08 15.25 -3.15
N ASP A 212 9.23 15.63 -2.20
CA ASP A 212 9.01 14.87 -1.00
C ASP A 212 8.14 13.64 -1.24
N ARG A 213 8.65 12.51 -0.74
CA ARG A 213 8.04 11.20 -0.88
C ARG A 213 6.93 11.07 0.16
N ARG A 214 5.70 10.82 -0.30
CA ARG A 214 4.65 10.33 0.59
C ARG A 214 4.58 8.81 0.56
N ALA A 215 4.57 8.22 1.75
CA ALA A 215 4.38 6.79 1.89
C ALA A 215 2.91 6.37 1.63
N SER A 216 2.70 5.08 1.31
CA SER A 216 1.38 4.53 0.92
C SER A 216 0.29 4.68 1.98
N ALA A 217 -0.86 5.27 1.68
CA ALA A 217 -1.95 5.40 2.67
C ALA A 217 -2.46 4.05 3.19
N ILE A 218 -2.38 3.01 2.35
CA ILE A 218 -2.79 1.64 2.70
C ILE A 218 -1.55 0.73 2.81
N SER A 219 -1.52 -0.10 3.84
CA SER A 219 -0.47 -1.07 4.14
C SER A 219 -1.07 -2.48 4.22
N ILE A 220 -0.30 -3.45 3.73
CA ILE A 220 -0.67 -4.86 3.76
C ILE A 220 0.40 -5.59 4.57
N LYS A 221 -0.01 -6.24 5.65
CA LYS A 221 0.90 -6.80 6.66
C LYS A 221 0.56 -8.26 6.94
N PRO A 222 1.46 -9.21 6.65
CA PRO A 222 1.39 -10.54 7.22
C PRO A 222 1.56 -10.42 8.74
N ILE A 223 0.54 -10.82 9.48
CA ILE A 223 0.54 -10.80 10.95
C ILE A 223 0.99 -12.14 11.51
N LYS A 224 0.49 -13.24 10.92
CA LYS A 224 0.74 -14.58 11.42
C LYS A 224 0.68 -15.61 10.30
N ARG A 225 1.58 -16.59 10.32
CA ARG A 225 1.50 -17.78 9.46
C ARG A 225 0.70 -18.84 10.21
N LEU A 226 -0.40 -19.31 9.61
CA LEU A 226 -1.25 -20.36 10.16
C LEU A 226 -0.83 -21.77 9.70
N GLY A 227 -0.17 -21.83 8.53
CA GLY A 227 0.39 -23.06 7.98
C GLY A 227 1.28 -22.74 6.78
N GLU A 228 1.67 -23.76 6.03
CA GLU A 228 2.58 -23.59 4.90
C GLU A 228 2.07 -22.54 3.89
N ARG A 229 0.76 -22.56 3.62
CA ARG A 229 0.12 -21.72 2.59
C ARG A 229 -0.97 -20.78 3.11
N SER A 230 -1.13 -20.66 4.43
CA SER A 230 -2.22 -19.88 5.02
C SER A 230 -1.66 -18.84 5.99
N TRP A 231 -2.14 -17.60 5.86
CA TRP A 231 -1.64 -16.44 6.59
C TRP A 231 -2.80 -15.57 7.08
N ILE A 232 -2.67 -15.01 8.27
CA ILE A 232 -3.50 -13.88 8.70
C ILE A 232 -2.84 -12.60 8.20
N ILE A 233 -3.59 -11.80 7.45
CA ILE A 233 -3.19 -10.53 6.88
C ILE A 233 -3.98 -9.41 7.55
N ALA A 234 -3.28 -8.33 7.90
CA ALA A 234 -3.89 -7.04 8.20
C ALA A 234 -3.79 -6.13 6.98
N LEU A 235 -4.93 -5.70 6.49
CA LEU A 235 -5.07 -4.54 5.61
C LEU A 235 -5.42 -3.35 6.49
N HIS A 236 -4.52 -2.37 6.56
CA HIS A 236 -4.74 -1.18 7.38
C HIS A 236 -4.33 0.08 6.64
N GLY A 237 -4.96 1.21 6.95
CA GLY A 237 -4.65 2.44 6.26
C GLY A 237 -5.10 3.69 6.99
N PHE A 238 -4.41 4.78 6.71
CA PHE A 238 -4.71 6.10 7.26
C PHE A 238 -5.29 6.99 6.16
N LEU A 239 -6.52 7.45 6.37
CA LEU A 239 -7.17 8.46 5.55
C LEU A 239 -6.78 9.83 6.12
N SER A 240 -6.09 10.64 5.32
CA SER A 240 -5.55 11.95 5.73
C SER A 240 -5.27 12.84 4.51
N ARG A 241 -5.23 14.16 4.72
CA ARG A 241 -4.98 15.19 3.69
C ARG A 241 -3.51 15.54 3.51
N ASP A 242 -2.57 14.82 4.14
CA ASP A 242 -1.10 15.01 4.06
C ASP A 242 -0.52 14.60 2.68
N TRP A 243 -1.21 14.96 1.60
CA TRP A 243 -0.81 14.76 0.23
C TRP A 243 -0.34 16.07 -0.39
N ASN A 244 0.52 15.95 -1.40
CA ASN A 244 0.89 17.10 -2.20
C ASN A 244 -0.36 17.73 -2.84
N ASP A 245 -0.49 19.06 -2.74
CA ASP A 245 -1.62 19.82 -3.28
C ASP A 245 -1.88 19.55 -4.75
N THR A 246 -0.82 19.24 -5.49
CA THR A 246 -0.91 18.87 -6.89
C THR A 246 -0.04 17.64 -7.18
N LEU A 247 -0.68 16.65 -7.81
CA LEU A 247 -0.02 15.51 -8.44
C LEU A 247 -0.28 15.53 -9.93
N TYR A 248 0.66 15.02 -10.69
CA TYR A 248 0.52 14.80 -12.12
C TYR A 248 0.62 13.31 -12.42
N HIS A 249 -0.42 12.77 -13.06
CA HIS A 249 -0.34 11.45 -13.67
C HIS A 249 0.14 11.60 -15.12
N TYR A 250 1.18 10.85 -15.45
CA TYR A 250 1.71 10.73 -16.81
C TYR A 250 1.32 9.35 -17.35
N GLY A 251 0.42 9.35 -18.33
CA GLY A 251 0.00 8.18 -19.09
C GLY A 251 0.71 8.15 -20.43
N VAL A 252 1.16 6.96 -20.85
CA VAL A 252 1.71 6.72 -22.19
C VAL A 252 0.71 5.88 -22.92
N THR A 253 0.05 6.46 -23.94
CA THR A 253 -0.84 5.68 -24.79
C THR A 253 -0.90 6.19 -26.22
N PRO A 254 -0.81 5.31 -27.23
CA PRO A 254 -0.47 3.89 -27.13
C PRO A 254 0.99 3.67 -26.67
N PRO A 255 1.35 2.49 -26.13
CA PRO A 255 2.74 2.13 -25.92
C PRO A 255 3.52 2.30 -27.25
N PRO A 256 4.80 2.73 -27.20
CA PRO A 256 5.57 3.01 -28.40
C PRO A 256 5.58 1.80 -29.34
N LYS A 257 5.02 1.96 -30.55
CA LYS A 257 5.06 0.93 -31.59
C LYS A 257 6.40 1.00 -32.32
N ARG A 258 6.97 -0.17 -32.63
CA ARG A 258 8.23 -0.28 -33.40
C ARG A 258 8.09 0.47 -34.73
N GLY A 259 8.96 1.44 -35.00
CA GLY A 259 8.94 2.25 -36.23
C GLY A 259 8.14 3.56 -36.16
N ARG A 260 7.69 3.98 -34.98
CA ARG A 260 7.22 5.36 -34.76
C ARG A 260 8.25 6.12 -33.95
N ASP A 261 8.71 7.24 -34.49
CA ASP A 261 9.71 8.09 -33.83
C ASP A 261 9.11 8.80 -32.60
N HIS A 262 7.79 9.04 -32.61
CA HIS A 262 7.10 9.88 -31.63
C HIS A 262 5.87 9.19 -31.00
N TYR A 263 5.58 9.44 -29.72
CA TYR A 263 4.36 9.01 -29.03
C TYR A 263 3.82 10.08 -28.07
N ARG A 264 2.50 10.06 -27.83
CA ARG A 264 1.81 11.04 -26.99
C ARG A 264 1.87 10.64 -25.51
N VAL A 265 2.22 11.61 -24.66
CA VAL A 265 2.10 11.54 -23.22
C VAL A 265 0.95 12.43 -22.80
N GLU A 266 0.00 11.82 -22.10
CA GLU A 266 -1.10 12.55 -21.48
C GLU A 266 -0.70 12.89 -20.05
N LYS A 267 -0.69 14.20 -19.74
CA LYS A 267 -0.49 14.71 -18.39
C LYS A 267 -1.84 15.13 -17.82
N ARG A 268 -2.26 14.51 -16.72
CA ARG A 268 -3.43 14.97 -15.98
C ARG A 268 -3.05 15.46 -14.60
N ARG A 269 -3.50 16.67 -14.28
CA ARG A 269 -3.45 17.22 -12.93
C ARG A 269 -4.48 16.51 -12.04
N LEU A 270 -4.04 16.13 -10.86
CA LEU A 270 -4.84 15.59 -9.77
C LEU A 270 -4.66 16.52 -8.57
N VAL A 271 -5.73 16.71 -7.80
CA VAL A 271 -5.73 17.48 -6.54
C VAL A 271 -6.08 16.50 -5.42
N PRO A 272 -5.10 15.71 -4.93
CA PRO A 272 -5.35 14.59 -4.03
C PRO A 272 -6.18 14.93 -2.79
N PRO A 273 -5.99 16.08 -2.10
CA PRO A 273 -6.80 16.41 -0.94
C PRO A 273 -8.31 16.45 -1.20
N GLN A 274 -8.74 16.72 -2.43
CA GLN A 274 -10.16 16.76 -2.82
C GLN A 274 -10.75 15.39 -3.19
N ASP A 275 -9.90 14.42 -3.56
CA ASP A 275 -10.31 13.12 -4.09
C ASP A 275 -9.82 11.94 -3.22
N ILE A 276 -9.12 12.20 -2.11
CA ILE A 276 -8.42 11.17 -1.33
C ILE A 276 -9.36 10.16 -0.70
N ASP A 277 -10.51 10.59 -0.19
CA ASP A 277 -11.54 9.72 0.36
C ASP A 277 -11.99 8.69 -0.68
N ARG A 278 -12.38 9.16 -1.87
CA ARG A 278 -12.82 8.33 -2.98
C ARG A 278 -11.71 7.41 -3.48
N ALA A 279 -10.50 7.92 -3.65
CA ALA A 279 -9.35 7.14 -4.10
C ALA A 279 -8.97 6.05 -3.08
N PHE A 280 -9.00 6.39 -1.78
CA PHE A 280 -8.74 5.48 -0.67
C PHE A 280 -9.78 4.37 -0.61
N VAL A 281 -11.07 4.71 -0.63
CA VAL A 281 -12.16 3.72 -0.60
C VAL A 281 -12.10 2.81 -1.84
N LYS A 282 -11.91 3.36 -3.04
CA LYS A 282 -11.75 2.56 -4.27
C LYS A 282 -10.58 1.60 -4.19
N ALA A 283 -9.44 2.04 -3.66
CA ALA A 283 -8.27 1.18 -3.48
C ALA A 283 -8.51 0.10 -2.42
N TRP A 284 -9.16 0.44 -1.31
CA TRP A 284 -9.51 -0.50 -0.24
C TRP A 284 -10.41 -1.62 -0.76
N VAL A 285 -11.53 -1.26 -1.40
CA VAL A 285 -12.48 -2.21 -2.02
C VAL A 285 -11.78 -3.10 -3.04
N ARG A 286 -10.92 -2.52 -3.89
CA ARG A 286 -10.19 -3.29 -4.89
C ARG A 286 -9.19 -4.27 -4.27
N LEU A 287 -8.49 -3.88 -3.21
CA LEU A 287 -7.60 -4.79 -2.49
C LEU A 287 -8.39 -5.93 -1.85
N LYS A 288 -9.52 -5.64 -1.18
CA LYS A 288 -10.42 -6.68 -0.65
C LYS A 288 -10.85 -7.65 -1.75
N LYS A 289 -11.30 -7.13 -2.90
CA LYS A 289 -11.66 -7.94 -4.08
C LYS A 289 -10.51 -8.84 -4.56
N ILE A 290 -9.31 -8.29 -4.72
CA ILE A 290 -8.11 -9.04 -5.13
C ILE A 290 -7.79 -10.18 -4.16
N TYR A 291 -8.01 -9.97 -2.87
CA TYR A 291 -7.78 -10.97 -1.82
C TYR A 291 -8.99 -11.88 -1.55
N GLY A 292 -10.10 -11.73 -2.28
CA GLY A 292 -11.33 -12.50 -2.07
C GLY A 292 -12.05 -12.21 -0.75
N VAL A 293 -11.82 -11.04 -0.17
CA VAL A 293 -12.47 -10.58 1.06
C VAL A 293 -13.78 -9.88 0.68
N ARG A 294 -14.88 -10.27 1.34
CA ARG A 294 -16.19 -9.62 1.19
C ARG A 294 -16.21 -8.28 1.91
#